data_AF-A0A1X0ERY7-F1
#
_entry.id   AF-A0A1X0ERY7-F1
#
_cell.length_a   1.000
_cell.length_b   1.000
_cell.length_c   1.000
_cell.angle_alpha   90.00
_cell.angle_beta   90.00
_cell.angle_gamma   90.00
#
_symmetry.space_group_name_H-M   'P 1'
#
loop_
_entity.id
_entity.type
_entity.pdbx_description
1 polymer ?
#
loop_
_entity_poly.entity_id
_entity_poly.type
_entity_poly.pdbx_seq_one_letter_code
_entity_poly.pdbx_strand_id
1 'polypeptide(L)'
;MNATSSGGTGVFVKQRSGAPAGFFGWEAAGLRWLSSVPGGVPCAQVLSVDATSLTLRRLTATAPTSESAFLFGSQLAVTHDAGAAAFGAGPEGWDGPGVFGP
;
A
#
# COMPACT_ATOMS: atom_id res chain seq x y z
N MET A 1 22.97 -1.96 -18.87
CA MET A 1 23.03 -2.96 -17.78
C MET A 1 21.62 -3.10 -17.23
N ASN A 2 20.90 -4.16 -17.58
CA ASN A 2 19.51 -4.36 -17.16
C ASN A 2 19.51 -5.13 -15.84
N ALA A 3 19.06 -4.49 -14.76
CA ALA A 3 18.73 -5.18 -13.52
C ALA A 3 17.36 -5.85 -13.69
N THR A 4 17.37 -7.16 -13.95
CA THR A 4 16.19 -8.02 -13.78
C THR A 4 15.85 -8.10 -12.29
N SER A 5 14.81 -7.39 -11.86
CA SER A 5 14.23 -7.55 -10.52
C SER A 5 13.43 -8.85 -10.47
N SER A 6 13.97 -9.86 -9.81
CA SER A 6 13.24 -11.05 -9.39
C SER A 6 12.23 -10.67 -8.31
N GLY A 7 11.02 -10.28 -8.72
CA GLY A 7 9.91 -10.09 -7.81
C GLY A 7 9.68 -11.38 -7.02
N GLY A 8 9.86 -11.33 -5.69
CA GLY A 8 9.73 -12.50 -4.84
C GLY A 8 8.34 -13.16 -4.98
N THR A 9 8.32 -14.47 -5.20
CA THR A 9 7.14 -15.34 -5.37
C THR A 9 6.42 -15.63 -4.03
N GLY A 10 6.42 -14.67 -3.10
CA GLY A 10 5.92 -14.87 -1.73
C GLY A 10 4.70 -14.01 -1.40
N VAL A 11 4.00 -14.40 -0.33
CA VAL A 11 2.94 -13.61 0.30
C VAL A 11 3.36 -13.17 1.71
N PHE A 12 2.80 -12.06 2.16
CA PHE A 12 2.88 -11.58 3.53
C PHE A 12 1.47 -11.44 4.07
N VAL A 13 1.14 -12.11 5.18
CA VAL A 13 -0.23 -12.14 5.73
C VAL A 13 -0.23 -11.43 7.07
N LYS A 14 -1.11 -10.44 7.22
CA LYS A 14 -1.48 -9.85 8.50
C LYS A 14 -2.75 -10.55 8.98
N GLN A 15 -2.75 -11.05 10.22
CA GLN A 15 -3.91 -11.75 10.78
C GLN A 15 -4.18 -11.28 12.21
N ARG A 16 -5.46 -11.17 12.56
CA ARG A 16 -5.92 -10.86 13.92
C ARG A 16 -7.28 -11.51 14.16
N SER A 17 -7.35 -12.41 15.13
CA SER A 17 -8.62 -12.93 15.63
C SER A 17 -9.37 -11.82 16.37
N GLY A 18 -10.68 -11.74 16.14
CA GLY A 18 -11.52 -10.70 16.76
C GLY A 18 -11.19 -9.27 16.31
N ALA A 19 -10.66 -9.09 15.09
CA ALA A 19 -10.48 -7.77 14.51
C ALA A 19 -11.84 -7.04 14.42
N PRO A 20 -11.89 -5.72 14.71
CA PRO A 20 -13.09 -4.94 14.47
C PRO A 20 -13.54 -5.04 13.00
N ALA A 21 -14.84 -4.87 12.77
CA ALA A 21 -15.38 -4.86 11.41
C ALA A 21 -14.66 -3.81 10.55
N GLY A 22 -14.24 -4.20 9.35
CA GLY A 22 -13.55 -3.32 8.40
C GLY A 22 -12.07 -3.07 8.68
N PHE A 23 -11.47 -3.61 9.76
CA PHE A 23 -10.08 -3.33 10.15
C PHE A 23 -9.08 -3.56 9.02
N PHE A 24 -9.09 -4.75 8.40
CA PHE A 24 -8.20 -5.05 7.27
C PHE A 24 -8.67 -4.44 5.95
N GLY A 25 -9.99 -4.22 5.81
CA GLY A 25 -10.57 -3.54 4.66
C GLY A 25 -10.06 -2.11 4.51
N TRP A 26 -9.88 -1.40 5.63
CA TRP A 26 -9.38 -0.03 5.66
C TRP A 26 -7.96 0.07 5.10
N GLU A 27 -7.05 -0.77 5.59
CA GLU A 27 -5.69 -0.81 5.06
C GLU A 27 -5.66 -1.22 3.58
N ALA A 28 -6.45 -2.22 3.20
CA ALA A 28 -6.55 -2.65 1.81
C ALA A 28 -7.05 -1.53 0.88
N ALA A 29 -8.03 -0.74 1.33
CA ALA A 29 -8.53 0.41 0.58
C ALA A 29 -7.45 1.49 0.44
N GLY A 30 -6.73 1.81 1.51
CA GLY A 30 -5.63 2.78 1.48
C GLY A 30 -4.50 2.38 0.52
N LEU A 31 -4.07 1.12 0.56
CA LEU A 31 -3.03 0.61 -0.34
C LEU A 31 -3.44 0.69 -1.81
N ARG A 32 -4.71 0.36 -2.12
CA ARG A 32 -5.25 0.45 -3.49
C ARG A 32 -5.36 1.89 -3.96
N TRP A 33 -5.81 2.80 -3.10
CA TRP A 33 -5.93 4.22 -3.41
C TRP A 33 -4.58 4.85 -3.69
N LEU A 34 -3.59 4.66 -2.82
CA LEU A 34 -2.24 5.19 -3.05
C LEU A 34 -1.58 4.60 -4.32
N SER A 35 -1.83 3.31 -4.60
CA SER A 35 -1.30 2.65 -5.80
C SER A 35 -2.02 3.05 -7.10
N SER A 36 -3.16 3.75 -7.04
CA SER A 36 -3.89 4.13 -8.24
C SER A 36 -3.28 5.33 -8.96
N VAL A 37 -2.38 6.08 -8.30
CA VAL A 37 -1.73 7.26 -8.85
C VAL A 37 -0.76 6.87 -9.98
N PRO A 38 -1.04 7.23 -11.25
CA PRO A 38 -0.14 6.93 -12.35
C PRO A 38 1.20 7.63 -12.16
N GLY A 39 2.30 6.87 -12.20
CA GLY A 39 3.65 7.40 -11.97
C GLY A 39 4.00 7.70 -10.50
N GLY A 40 3.06 7.47 -9.57
CA GLY A 40 3.32 7.51 -8.13
C GLY A 40 4.06 6.27 -7.63
N VAL A 41 4.35 6.24 -6.32
CA VAL A 41 5.00 5.11 -5.67
C VAL A 41 4.06 3.89 -5.65
N PRO A 42 4.50 2.72 -6.15
CA PRO A 42 3.71 1.49 -6.01
C PRO A 42 3.69 1.02 -4.55
N CYS A 43 2.50 0.80 -3.99
CA CYS A 43 2.37 0.18 -2.66
C CYS A 43 2.36 -1.35 -2.78
N ALA A 44 2.43 -2.04 -1.63
CA ALA A 44 2.32 -3.49 -1.56
C ALA A 44 0.97 -3.95 -2.17
N GLN A 45 1.04 -4.83 -3.18
CA GLN A 45 -0.16 -5.30 -3.85
C GLN A 45 -1.04 -6.12 -2.90
N VAL A 46 -2.31 -5.72 -2.77
CA VAL A 46 -3.33 -6.49 -2.06
C VAL A 46 -3.74 -7.70 -2.90
N LEU A 47 -3.55 -8.91 -2.36
CA LEU A 47 -3.94 -10.17 -3.01
C LEU A 47 -5.32 -10.64 -2.54
N SER A 48 -5.60 -10.55 -1.24
CA SER A 48 -6.91 -10.83 -0.66
C SER A 48 -7.09 -10.09 0.67
N VAL A 49 -8.34 -9.84 1.04
CA VAL A 49 -8.72 -9.25 2.33
C VAL A 49 -10.03 -9.88 2.79
N ASP A 50 -10.09 -10.23 4.08
CA ASP A 50 -11.28 -10.71 4.76
C ASP A 50 -11.42 -10.10 6.17
N ALA A 51 -12.40 -10.55 6.95
CA ALA A 51 -12.70 -9.99 8.26
C ALA A 51 -11.55 -10.16 9.29
N THR A 52 -10.64 -11.11 9.09
CA THR A 52 -9.58 -11.49 10.03
C THR A 52 -8.19 -11.49 9.43
N SER A 53 -8.05 -11.24 8.11
CA SER A 53 -6.76 -11.20 7.43
C SER A 53 -6.65 -10.20 6.28
N LEU A 54 -5.41 -9.77 6.02
CA LEU A 54 -4.97 -9.07 4.82
C LEU A 54 -3.75 -9.79 4.24
N THR A 55 -3.86 -10.28 3.01
CA THR A 55 -2.75 -10.93 2.28
C THR A 55 -2.18 -9.98 1.23
N LEU A 56 -0.89 -9.71 1.33
CA LEU A 56 -0.14 -8.84 0.45
C LEU A 56 0.92 -9.62 -0.35
N ARG A 57 1.26 -9.13 -1.54
CA ARG A 57 2.47 -9.56 -2.24
C ARG A 57 3.69 -9.26 -1.36
N ARG A 58 4.56 -10.25 -1.16
CA ARG A 58 5.77 -10.03 -0.38
C ARG A 58 6.76 -9.17 -1.15
N LEU A 59 7.25 -8.12 -0.49
CA LEU A 59 8.35 -7.29 -1.00
C LEU A 59 9.68 -7.87 -0.51
N THR A 60 10.64 -7.98 -1.43
CA THR A 60 12.03 -8.32 -1.09
C THR A 60 12.78 -7.02 -0.84
N ALA A 61 13.22 -6.80 0.40
CA ALA A 61 14.07 -5.65 0.72
C ALA A 61 15.42 -5.77 0.00
N THR A 62 15.93 -4.65 -0.48
CA THR A 62 17.24 -4.54 -1.12
C THR A 62 18.02 -3.39 -0.48
N ALA A 63 19.34 -3.36 -0.69
CA ALA A 63 20.16 -2.27 -0.19
C ALA A 63 19.80 -0.96 -0.90
N PRO A 64 19.63 0.16 -0.17
CA PRO A 64 19.32 1.44 -0.79
C PRO A 64 20.50 1.94 -1.63
N THR A 65 20.19 2.55 -2.76
CA THR A 65 21.14 3.28 -3.61
C THR A 65 20.69 4.73 -3.80
N SER A 66 21.61 5.62 -4.12
CA SER A 66 21.27 7.03 -4.44
C SER A 66 20.26 7.14 -5.58
N GLU A 67 20.36 6.26 -6.59
CA GLU A 67 19.40 6.18 -7.70
C GLU A 67 18.02 5.75 -7.21
N SER A 68 17.92 4.69 -6.39
CA SER A 68 16.64 4.23 -5.83
C SER A 68 15.98 5.29 -4.93
N ALA A 69 16.78 6.05 -4.18
CA ALA A 69 16.30 7.13 -3.33
C ALA A 69 15.75 8.30 -4.15
N PHE A 70 16.46 8.68 -5.22
CA PHE A 70 16.00 9.72 -6.15
C PHE A 70 14.71 9.32 -6.87
N LEU A 71 14.64 8.09 -7.39
CA LEU A 71 13.44 7.56 -8.04
C LEU A 71 12.26 7.51 -7.08
N PHE A 72 12.47 6.99 -5.86
CA PHE A 72 11.43 6.93 -4.84
C PHE A 72 10.92 8.34 -4.47
N GLY A 73 11.83 9.29 -4.24
CA GLY A 73 11.46 10.67 -3.93
C GLY A 73 10.68 11.34 -5.06
N SER A 74 11.08 11.12 -6.31
CA SER A 74 10.39 11.67 -7.49
C SER A 74 8.98 11.12 -7.62
N GLN A 75 8.80 9.80 -7.45
CA GLN A 75 7.48 9.16 -7.46
C GLN A 75 6.64 9.59 -6.26
N LEU A 76 7.25 9.81 -5.09
CA LEU A 76 6.55 10.24 -3.90
C LEU A 76 5.98 11.66 -4.05
N ALA A 77 6.72 12.55 -4.73
CA ALA A 77 6.21 13.87 -5.09
C ALA A 77 4.95 13.76 -5.98
N VAL A 78 4.98 12.88 -7.00
CA VAL A 78 3.80 12.61 -7.85
C VAL A 78 2.62 12.07 -7.02
N THR A 79 2.87 11.14 -6.10
CA THR A 79 1.84 10.64 -5.18
C THR A 79 1.23 11.75 -4.32
N HIS A 80 2.04 12.69 -3.83
CA HIS A 80 1.53 13.83 -3.05
C HIS A 80 0.75 14.83 -3.91
N ASP A 81 1.23 15.13 -5.11
CA ASP A 81 0.59 16.08 -6.03
C ASP A 81 -0.77 15.58 -6.54
N ALA A 82 -1.00 14.26 -6.57
CA ALA A 82 -2.32 13.70 -6.84
C ALA A 82 -3.39 14.13 -5.82
N GLY A 83 -2.95 14.51 -4.61
CA GLY A 83 -3.78 15.13 -3.59
C GLY A 83 -4.89 14.23 -3.04
N ALA A 84 -5.79 14.88 -2.30
CA ALA A 84 -7.01 14.28 -1.76
C ALA A 84 -8.11 15.35 -1.70
N ALA A 85 -9.37 14.94 -1.53
CA ALA A 85 -10.49 15.88 -1.48
C ALA A 85 -10.39 16.87 -0.30
N ALA A 86 -9.85 16.42 0.85
CA ALA A 86 -9.61 17.21 2.05
C ALA A 86 -8.63 16.51 2.98
N PHE A 87 -8.15 17.20 4.03
CA PHE A 87 -7.46 16.54 5.13
C PHE A 87 -8.37 15.51 5.80
N GLY A 88 -7.82 14.32 6.07
CA GLY A 88 -8.57 13.22 6.66
C GLY A 88 -9.52 12.50 5.68
N ALA A 89 -9.52 12.86 4.39
CA ALA A 89 -10.27 12.12 3.38
C ALA A 89 -9.77 10.67 3.28
N GLY A 90 -10.70 9.73 3.26
CA GLY A 90 -10.43 8.32 3.02
C GLY A 90 -10.43 7.97 1.52
N PRO A 91 -10.05 6.73 1.18
CA PRO A 91 -10.22 6.18 -0.16
C PRO A 91 -11.66 6.31 -0.65
N GLU A 92 -11.82 6.58 -1.95
CA GLU A 92 -13.14 6.62 -2.59
C GLU A 92 -13.89 5.28 -2.38
N GLY A 93 -15.18 5.37 -2.02
CA GLY A 93 -16.04 4.21 -1.77
C GLY A 93 -15.85 3.52 -0.42
N TRP A 94 -15.05 4.08 0.49
CA TRP A 94 -15.00 3.61 1.87
C TRP A 94 -16.03 4.32 2.75
N ASP A 95 -16.98 3.55 3.27
CA ASP A 95 -17.97 4.01 4.24
C ASP A 95 -17.64 3.50 5.65
N GLY A 96 -17.51 4.41 6.61
CA GLY A 96 -17.30 4.08 8.02
C GLY A 96 -15.92 4.48 8.57
N PRO A 97 -15.69 4.28 9.88
CA PRO A 97 -14.45 4.69 10.53
C PRO A 97 -13.25 3.89 10.00
N GLY A 98 -12.19 4.60 9.62
CA GLY A 98 -10.90 4.01 9.32
C GLY A 98 -10.02 4.03 10.57
N VAL A 99 -9.69 2.86 11.12
CA VAL A 99 -8.71 2.75 12.23
C VAL A 99 -7.45 2.09 11.69
N PHE A 100 -6.33 2.79 11.81
CA PHE A 100 -5.00 2.25 11.49
C PHE A 100 -4.13 2.29 12.75
N GLY A 101 -3.91 1.12 13.36
CA GLY A 101 -3.13 1.00 14.58
C GLY A 101 -3.68 -0.04 15.57
N PRO A 102 -2.90 -0.45 16.58
CA PRO A 102 -3.36 -1.27 17.69
C PRO A 102 -4.43 -0.56 18.54
#